data_AF-A0A151WKD0-F1
#
_entry.id   AF-A0A151WKD0-F1
#
_cell.length_a   1.000
_cell.length_b   1.000
_cell.length_c   1.000
_cell.angle_alpha   90.00
_cell.angle_beta   90.00
_cell.angle_gamma   90.00
#
_symmetry.space_group_name_H-M   'P 1'
#
loop_
_entity.id
_entity.type
_entity.pdbx_description
1 polymer ?
#
loop_
_entity_poly.entity_id
_entity_poly.type
_entity_poly.pdbx_seq_one_letter_code
_entity_poly.pdbx_strand_id
1 'polypeptide(L)'
;MKKIFFYICTFVLVSFTVESKKLGSVSENYNTCLTENNVSDDDMLTVRDITHDQYKSESQERLNKNGCVMQCLLQKAGLMEDAEYKVEKMHSEFIKKTNVEPGNKRLECLDTCINESKDLTEKCEKAFRITACFMKAEHKHKHEQENKSEN
;
A
#
# COMPACT_ATOMS: atom_id res chain seq x y z
N MET A 1 60.41 4.42 -2.41
CA MET A 1 59.63 3.18 -2.63
C MET A 1 58.99 2.74 -1.33
N LYS A 2 57.65 2.82 -1.23
CA LYS A 2 56.77 1.85 -0.55
C LYS A 2 55.34 2.40 -0.58
N LYS A 3 54.68 2.04 -1.68
CA LYS A 3 53.25 1.78 -1.85
C LYS A 3 52.33 2.35 -0.76
N ILE A 4 51.84 3.58 -0.96
CA ILE A 4 50.50 3.93 -0.50
C ILE A 4 49.56 3.26 -1.50
N PHE A 5 49.21 2.02 -1.18
CA PHE A 5 48.23 1.25 -1.93
C PHE A 5 46.91 2.02 -1.94
N PHE A 6 46.39 2.23 -3.14
CA PHE A 6 45.00 2.54 -3.43
C PHE A 6 44.08 1.64 -2.60
N TYR A 7 43.55 2.15 -1.49
CA TYR A 7 42.55 1.46 -0.66
C TYR A 7 41.29 2.34 -0.54
N ILE A 8 40.85 2.87 -1.67
CA ILE A 8 39.60 3.63 -1.82
C ILE A 8 38.86 3.06 -3.03
N CYS A 9 38.48 1.77 -2.98
CA CYS A 9 37.63 1.17 -4.02
C CYS A 9 36.75 0.01 -3.51
N THR A 10 36.56 -0.12 -2.20
CA THR A 10 35.63 -1.13 -1.66
C THR A 10 34.77 -0.56 -0.55
N PHE A 11 34.24 0.65 -0.73
CA PHE A 11 32.86 0.88 -0.30
C PHE A 11 31.99 0.12 -1.29
N VAL A 12 31.93 -1.20 -1.09
CA VAL A 12 30.82 -1.99 -1.61
C VAL A 12 29.62 -1.38 -0.88
N LEU A 13 28.95 -0.45 -1.55
CA LEU A 13 27.58 -0.11 -1.24
C LEU A 13 26.81 -1.41 -1.47
N VAL A 14 26.79 -2.27 -0.44
CA VAL A 14 25.71 -3.24 -0.29
C VAL A 14 24.51 -2.36 -0.02
N SER A 15 23.95 -1.79 -1.08
CA SER A 15 22.59 -1.31 -1.09
C SER A 15 21.79 -2.56 -0.79
N PHE A 16 21.52 -2.83 0.49
CA PHE A 16 20.47 -3.74 0.88
C PHE A 16 19.22 -3.14 0.27
N THR A 17 18.86 -3.58 -0.93
CA THR A 17 17.55 -3.31 -1.48
C THR A 17 16.61 -4.06 -0.55
N VAL A 18 16.11 -3.37 0.48
CA VAL A 18 15.04 -3.91 1.31
C VAL A 18 13.91 -4.20 0.33
N GLU A 19 13.68 -5.49 0.08
CA GLU A 19 12.68 -5.92 -0.87
C GLU A 19 11.33 -5.45 -0.37
N SER A 20 10.75 -4.48 -1.07
CA SER A 20 9.49 -3.89 -0.68
C SER A 20 8.39 -4.90 -0.93
N LYS A 21 7.59 -5.20 0.10
CA LYS A 21 6.48 -6.16 -0.01
C LYS A 21 5.52 -5.78 -1.14
N LYS A 22 5.05 -6.78 -1.87
CA LYS A 22 3.97 -6.65 -2.86
C LYS A 22 2.68 -6.17 -2.21
N LEU A 23 1.88 -5.42 -2.97
CA LEU A 23 0.64 -4.84 -2.52
C LEU A 23 -0.36 -5.95 -2.20
N GLY A 24 -0.85 -5.99 -0.96
CA GLY A 24 -1.81 -7.00 -0.51
C GLY A 24 -1.20 -8.35 -0.08
N SER A 25 0.10 -8.57 -0.23
CA SER A 25 0.75 -9.87 0.06
C SER A 25 0.76 -10.28 1.54
N VAL A 26 0.42 -9.35 2.44
CA VAL A 26 0.23 -9.63 3.87
C VAL A 26 -1.10 -10.34 4.17
N SER A 27 -2.03 -10.38 3.20
CA SER A 27 -3.32 -11.05 3.38
C SER A 27 -3.19 -12.55 3.12
N GLU A 28 -3.85 -13.36 3.95
CA GLU A 28 -4.00 -14.80 3.71
C GLU A 28 -4.73 -15.13 2.39
N ASN A 29 -5.55 -14.19 1.90
CA ASN A 29 -6.33 -14.35 0.67
C ASN A 29 -5.58 -13.90 -0.60
N TYR A 30 -4.31 -13.50 -0.48
CA TYR A 30 -3.53 -12.92 -1.58
C TYR A 30 -3.46 -13.84 -2.81
N ASN A 31 -2.98 -15.07 -2.64
CA ASN A 31 -2.84 -16.05 -3.73
C ASN A 31 -4.20 -16.41 -4.36
N THR A 32 -5.26 -16.46 -3.56
CA THR A 32 -6.62 -16.66 -4.04
C THR A 32 -7.05 -15.52 -4.95
N CYS A 33 -6.84 -14.27 -4.53
CA CYS A 33 -7.22 -13.10 -5.32
C CYS A 33 -6.39 -12.92 -6.59
N LEU A 34 -5.11 -13.31 -6.59
CA LEU A 34 -4.30 -13.39 -7.81
C LEU A 34 -4.92 -14.38 -8.80
N THR A 35 -5.27 -15.58 -8.31
CA THR A 35 -5.85 -16.66 -9.13
C THR A 35 -7.21 -16.28 -9.69
N GLU A 36 -8.12 -15.77 -8.86
CA GLU A 36 -9.48 -15.38 -9.26
C GLU A 36 -9.50 -14.26 -10.32
N ASN A 37 -8.47 -13.40 -10.32
CA ASN A 37 -8.35 -12.28 -11.27
C ASN A 37 -7.37 -12.56 -12.42
N ASN A 38 -6.79 -13.76 -12.50
CA ASN A 38 -5.78 -14.13 -13.49
C ASN A 38 -4.61 -13.12 -13.56
N VAL A 39 -4.07 -12.76 -12.39
CA VAL A 39 -2.96 -11.81 -12.23
C VAL A 39 -1.72 -12.57 -11.74
N SER A 40 -0.56 -12.32 -12.36
CA SER A 40 0.73 -12.85 -11.90
C SER A 40 1.24 -12.06 -10.69
N ASP A 41 1.97 -12.69 -9.78
CA ASP A 41 2.64 -11.98 -8.67
C ASP A 41 3.64 -10.92 -9.17
N ASP A 42 4.25 -11.15 -10.34
CA ASP A 42 5.17 -10.20 -10.97
C ASP A 42 4.46 -8.91 -11.42
N ASP A 43 3.17 -8.99 -11.77
CA ASP A 43 2.37 -7.82 -12.15
C ASP A 43 2.07 -6.92 -10.95
N MET A 44 2.19 -7.44 -9.72
CA MET A 44 1.84 -6.71 -8.52
C MET A 44 2.85 -5.61 -8.20
N LEU A 45 2.31 -4.43 -7.94
CA LEU A 45 3.03 -3.29 -7.41
C LEU A 45 3.49 -3.59 -5.99
N THR A 46 4.52 -2.89 -5.55
CA THR A 46 5.02 -2.95 -4.18
C THR A 46 4.45 -1.81 -3.36
N VAL A 47 4.51 -1.93 -2.03
CA VAL A 47 4.20 -0.82 -1.12
C VAL A 47 5.05 0.41 -1.44
N ARG A 48 6.32 0.21 -1.83
CA ARG A 48 7.22 1.32 -2.20
C ARG A 48 6.73 2.04 -3.45
N ASP A 49 6.26 1.31 -4.45
CA ASP A 49 5.76 1.91 -5.68
C ASP A 49 4.58 2.86 -5.40
N ILE A 50 3.75 2.50 -4.42
CA ILE A 50 2.62 3.32 -3.96
C ILE A 50 3.11 4.54 -3.15
N THR A 51 3.94 4.33 -2.13
CA THR A 51 4.33 5.39 -1.19
C THR A 51 5.24 6.45 -1.82
N HIS A 52 5.98 6.08 -2.87
CA HIS A 52 6.87 6.97 -3.62
C HIS A 52 6.30 7.40 -4.97
N ASP A 53 5.00 7.19 -5.20
CA ASP A 53 4.31 7.61 -6.44
C ASP A 53 4.85 6.98 -7.74
N GLN A 54 5.68 5.93 -7.68
CA GLN A 54 6.25 5.26 -8.86
C GLN A 54 5.17 4.58 -9.70
N TYR A 55 4.04 4.19 -9.10
CA TYR A 55 2.91 3.63 -9.84
C TYR A 55 2.30 4.62 -10.86
N LYS A 56 2.55 5.93 -10.75
CA LYS A 56 1.99 6.93 -11.69
C LYS A 56 2.54 6.79 -13.12
N SER A 57 3.70 6.17 -13.30
CA SER A 57 4.28 5.87 -14.62
C SER A 57 3.88 4.51 -15.18
N GLU A 58 3.09 3.73 -14.44
CA GLU A 58 2.69 2.38 -14.84
C GLU A 58 1.53 2.39 -15.84
N SER A 59 1.36 1.28 -16.55
CA SER A 59 0.26 1.14 -17.50
C SER A 59 -1.09 1.07 -16.78
N GLN A 60 -2.14 1.60 -17.41
CA GLN A 60 -3.51 1.50 -16.91
C GLN A 60 -3.93 0.04 -16.69
N GLU A 61 -3.46 -0.88 -17.52
CA GLU A 61 -3.68 -2.33 -17.36
C GLU A 61 -3.11 -2.83 -16.04
N ARG A 62 -1.85 -2.48 -15.72
CA ARG A 62 -1.20 -2.91 -14.48
C ARG A 62 -1.89 -2.31 -13.25
N LEU A 63 -2.29 -1.04 -13.33
CA LEU A 63 -3.09 -0.39 -12.29
C LEU A 63 -4.42 -1.10 -12.08
N ASN A 64 -5.10 -1.47 -13.17
CA ASN A 64 -6.38 -2.19 -13.11
C ASN A 64 -6.22 -3.59 -12.49
N LYS A 65 -5.19 -4.36 -12.89
CA LYS A 65 -4.89 -5.67 -12.29
C LYS A 65 -4.70 -5.56 -10.77
N ASN A 66 -3.88 -4.61 -10.33
CA ASN A 66 -3.64 -4.36 -8.90
C ASN A 66 -4.92 -3.91 -8.18
N GLY A 67 -5.73 -3.07 -8.85
CA GLY A 67 -7.04 -2.65 -8.36
C GLY A 67 -8.00 -3.82 -8.16
N CYS A 68 -8.09 -4.75 -9.11
CA CYS A 68 -8.96 -5.91 -9.00
C CYS A 68 -8.50 -6.88 -7.91
N VAL A 69 -7.19 -7.08 -7.74
CA VAL A 69 -6.66 -7.87 -6.62
C VAL A 69 -7.02 -7.21 -5.28
N MET A 70 -6.87 -5.89 -5.15
CA MET A 70 -7.27 -5.17 -3.94
C MET A 70 -8.77 -5.21 -3.70
N GLN A 71 -9.58 -5.11 -4.75
CA GLN A 71 -11.03 -5.22 -4.69
C GLN A 71 -11.44 -6.59 -4.14
N CYS A 72 -10.86 -7.67 -4.66
CA CYS A 72 -11.06 -9.02 -4.17
C CYS A 72 -10.68 -9.17 -2.68
N LEU A 73 -9.54 -8.61 -2.26
CA LEU A 73 -9.09 -8.65 -0.87
C LEU A 73 -10.05 -7.90 0.06
N LEU A 74 -10.52 -6.72 -0.36
CA LEU A 74 -11.51 -5.94 0.39
C LEU A 74 -12.84 -6.70 0.51
N GLN A 75 -13.27 -7.39 -0.54
CA GLN A 75 -14.47 -8.23 -0.51
C GLN A 75 -14.33 -9.43 0.42
N LYS A 76 -13.20 -10.15 0.37
CA LYS A 76 -12.97 -11.31 1.26
C LYS A 76 -12.82 -10.89 2.73
N ALA A 77 -12.30 -9.71 3.00
CA ALA A 77 -12.35 -9.10 4.34
C ALA A 77 -13.76 -8.60 4.73
N GLY A 78 -14.69 -8.59 3.79
CA GLY A 78 -16.04 -8.05 3.91
C GLY A 78 -16.06 -6.56 4.22
N LEU A 79 -15.08 -5.82 3.68
CA LEU A 79 -14.95 -4.36 3.77
C LEU A 79 -15.58 -3.65 2.56
N MET A 80 -15.85 -4.40 1.50
CA MET A 80 -16.46 -3.92 0.27
C MET A 80 -17.44 -4.98 -0.24
N GLU A 81 -18.50 -4.55 -0.90
CA GLU A 81 -19.42 -5.41 -1.64
C GLU A 81 -19.68 -4.77 -3.00
N ASP A 82 -19.39 -5.51 -4.06
CA ASP A 82 -19.21 -4.94 -5.40
C ASP A 82 -18.38 -3.64 -5.41
N ALA A 83 -18.97 -2.49 -5.75
CA ALA A 83 -18.35 -1.17 -5.73
C ALA A 83 -18.64 -0.36 -4.44
N GLU A 84 -19.32 -0.91 -3.45
CA GLU A 84 -19.75 -0.18 -2.24
C GLU A 84 -18.89 -0.52 -1.03
N TYR A 85 -18.44 0.52 -0.30
CA TYR A 85 -17.65 0.36 0.92
C TYR A 85 -18.56 0.09 2.12
N LYS A 86 -18.16 -0.88 2.95
CA LYS A 86 -18.76 -1.11 4.28
C LYS A 86 -18.05 -0.24 5.31
N VAL A 87 -18.28 1.08 5.25
CA VAL A 87 -17.54 2.12 5.98
C VAL A 87 -17.42 1.83 7.48
N GLU A 88 -18.53 1.53 8.16
CA GLU A 88 -18.51 1.21 9.60
C GLU A 88 -17.60 0.02 9.91
N LYS A 89 -17.62 -1.00 9.04
CA LYS A 89 -16.74 -2.16 9.21
C LYS A 89 -15.29 -1.82 8.93
N MET A 90 -15.00 -0.99 7.92
CA MET A 90 -13.65 -0.48 7.66
C MET A 90 -13.08 0.26 8.87
N HIS A 91 -13.87 1.12 9.52
CA HIS A 91 -13.47 1.78 10.76
C HIS A 91 -13.21 0.78 11.89
N SER A 92 -14.14 -0.15 12.14
CA SER A 92 -14.00 -1.12 13.23
C SER A 92 -12.76 -2.00 13.07
N GLU A 93 -12.49 -2.49 11.85
CA GLU A 93 -11.31 -3.31 11.55
C GLU A 93 -10.02 -2.49 11.61
N PHE A 94 -10.06 -1.22 11.19
CA PHE A 94 -8.92 -0.32 11.29
C PHE A 94 -8.55 -0.05 12.75
N ILE A 95 -9.52 0.31 13.59
CA ILE A 95 -9.32 0.53 15.03
C ILE A 95 -8.79 -0.74 15.69
N LYS A 96 -9.41 -1.89 15.42
CA LYS A 96 -8.98 -3.19 15.96
C LYS A 96 -7.53 -3.54 15.60
N LYS A 97 -7.08 -3.23 14.38
CA LYS A 97 -5.71 -3.56 13.92
C LYS A 97 -4.65 -2.57 14.40
N THR A 98 -5.03 -1.34 14.70
CA THR A 98 -4.08 -0.26 14.98
C THR A 98 -4.14 0.26 16.40
N ASN A 99 -5.17 -0.11 17.17
CA ASN A 99 -5.48 0.40 18.50
C ASN A 99 -5.46 1.94 18.56
N VAL A 100 -5.96 2.59 17.50
CA VAL A 100 -6.08 4.04 17.48
C VAL A 100 -7.33 4.48 18.23
N GLU A 101 -7.20 5.54 19.01
CA GLU A 101 -8.33 6.18 19.69
C GLU A 101 -9.19 7.00 18.70
N PRO A 102 -10.48 7.24 19.01
CA PRO A 102 -11.30 8.19 18.28
C PRO A 102 -10.62 9.57 18.19
N GLY A 103 -10.67 10.20 17.01
CA GLY A 103 -9.99 11.48 16.74
C GLY A 103 -8.50 11.35 16.36
N ASN A 104 -8.00 10.13 16.17
CA ASN A 104 -6.66 9.92 15.62
C ASN A 104 -6.58 10.34 14.14
N LYS A 105 -5.55 11.10 13.77
CA LYS A 105 -5.28 11.57 12.40
C LYS A 105 -5.28 10.45 11.35
N ARG A 106 -4.90 9.22 11.72
CA ARG A 106 -4.94 8.07 10.79
C ARG A 106 -6.37 7.64 10.45
N LEU A 107 -7.30 7.75 11.40
CA LEU A 107 -8.72 7.49 11.16
C LEU A 107 -9.33 8.57 10.25
N GLU A 108 -8.98 9.84 10.48
CA GLU A 108 -9.37 10.95 9.58
C GLU A 108 -8.81 10.76 8.16
N CYS A 109 -7.60 10.23 8.01
CA CYS A 109 -7.04 9.89 6.70
C CYS A 109 -7.83 8.76 6.03
N LEU A 110 -8.27 7.74 6.78
CA LEU A 110 -9.14 6.71 6.23
C LEU A 110 -10.46 7.32 5.71
N ASP A 111 -11.09 8.21 6.46
CA ASP A 111 -12.31 8.92 6.04
C ASP A 111 -12.09 9.77 4.79
N THR A 112 -10.96 10.46 4.73
CA THR A 112 -10.58 11.27 3.57
C THR A 112 -10.47 10.38 2.33
N CYS A 113 -9.73 9.28 2.42
CA CYS A 113 -9.54 8.38 1.30
C CYS A 113 -10.84 7.69 0.85
N ILE A 114 -11.74 7.35 1.78
CA ILE A 114 -13.08 6.83 1.46
C ILE A 114 -13.85 7.89 0.67
N ASN A 115 -13.88 9.13 1.14
CA ASN A 115 -14.60 10.21 0.47
C ASN A 115 -14.05 10.57 -0.91
N GLU A 116 -12.74 10.46 -1.12
CA GLU A 116 -12.10 10.70 -2.43
C GLU A 116 -12.46 9.66 -3.49
N SER A 117 -12.89 8.47 -3.07
CA SER A 117 -13.13 7.33 -3.96
C SER A 117 -14.57 6.85 -3.99
N LYS A 118 -15.44 7.27 -3.05
CA LYS A 118 -16.80 6.76 -2.87
C LYS A 118 -17.71 6.86 -4.10
N ASP A 119 -17.52 7.87 -4.95
CA ASP A 119 -18.39 8.10 -6.12
C ASP A 119 -17.92 7.34 -7.37
N LEU A 120 -16.79 6.61 -7.29
CA LEU A 120 -16.30 5.79 -8.39
C LEU A 120 -17.14 4.53 -8.53
N THR A 121 -17.55 4.23 -9.76
CA THR A 121 -18.37 3.06 -10.08
C THR A 121 -17.53 1.86 -10.50
N GLU A 122 -16.36 2.10 -11.12
CA GLU A 122 -15.43 1.04 -11.49
C GLU A 122 -14.75 0.46 -10.25
N LYS A 123 -15.16 -0.76 -9.86
CA LYS A 123 -14.78 -1.40 -8.60
C LYS A 123 -13.27 -1.60 -8.44
N CYS A 124 -12.57 -1.95 -9.52
CA CYS A 124 -11.12 -2.18 -9.47
C CYS A 124 -10.38 -0.84 -9.31
N GLU A 125 -10.78 0.19 -10.06
CA GLU A 125 -10.22 1.53 -9.92
C GLU A 125 -10.47 2.08 -8.51
N LYS A 126 -11.71 1.97 -8.04
CA LYS A 126 -12.14 2.41 -6.71
C LYS A 126 -11.29 1.74 -5.61
N ALA A 127 -11.12 0.43 -5.67
CA ALA A 127 -10.29 -0.32 -4.71
C ALA A 127 -8.80 0.06 -4.79
N PHE A 128 -8.28 0.33 -5.99
CA PHE A 128 -6.91 0.82 -6.14
C PHE A 128 -6.73 2.19 -5.49
N ARG A 129 -7.64 3.13 -5.74
CA ARG A 129 -7.53 4.51 -5.24
C ARG A 129 -7.58 4.61 -3.71
N ILE A 130 -8.53 3.92 -3.07
CA ILE A 130 -8.60 3.87 -1.60
C ILE A 130 -7.31 3.29 -1.01
N THR A 131 -6.80 2.21 -1.61
CA THR A 131 -5.56 1.56 -1.17
C THR A 131 -4.37 2.50 -1.30
N ALA A 132 -4.22 3.15 -2.46
CA ALA A 132 -3.10 4.05 -2.73
C ALA A 132 -3.14 5.28 -1.82
N CYS A 133 -4.30 5.90 -1.64
CA CYS A 133 -4.48 7.03 -0.73
C CYS A 133 -4.10 6.64 0.70
N PHE A 134 -4.66 5.54 1.19
CA PHE A 134 -4.46 5.11 2.57
C PHE A 134 -3.01 4.72 2.86
N MET A 135 -2.35 3.97 1.98
CA MET A 135 -0.94 3.59 2.17
C MET A 135 0.00 4.80 2.21
N LYS A 136 -0.27 5.83 1.40
CA LYS A 136 0.51 7.07 1.43
C LYS A 136 0.31 7.83 2.74
N ALA A 137 -0.93 7.93 3.21
CA ALA A 137 -1.23 8.59 4.48
C ALA A 137 -0.49 7.88 5.64
N GLU A 138 -0.57 6.56 5.69
CA GLU A 138 0.11 5.73 6.70
C GLU A 138 1.63 5.89 6.66
N HIS A 139 2.23 5.89 5.47
CA HIS A 139 3.66 6.09 5.28
C HIS A 139 4.11 7.48 5.75
N LYS A 140 3.36 8.52 5.40
CA LYS A 140 3.62 9.89 5.87
C LYS A 140 3.53 10.00 7.39
N HIS A 141 2.55 9.34 8.01
CA HIS A 141 2.43 9.32 9.47
C HIS A 141 3.61 8.67 10.18
N LYS A 142 4.10 7.53 9.67
CA LYS A 142 5.27 6.85 10.26
C LYS A 142 6.51 7.73 10.22
N HIS A 143 6.81 8.34 9.07
CA HIS A 143 7.94 9.26 8.96
C HIS A 143 7.77 10.53 9.81
N GLU A 144 6.55 11.07 9.94
CA GLU A 144 6.29 12.20 10.86
C GLU A 144 6.54 11.82 12.34
N GLN A 145 6.34 10.56 12.72
CA GLN A 145 6.59 10.07 14.09
C GLN A 145 8.08 9.79 14.34
N GLU A 146 8.77 9.13 13.40
CA GLU A 146 10.21 8.85 13.48
C GLU A 146 11.01 10.15 13.65
N ASN A 147 10.72 11.16 12.83
CA ASN A 147 11.37 12.48 12.92
C ASN A 147 11.06 13.24 14.23
N LYS A 148 9.97 12.90 14.93
CA LYS A 148 9.63 13.48 16.25
C LYS A 148 10.29 12.72 17.40
N SER A 149 10.62 11.44 17.23
CA SER A 149 11.32 10.65 18.26
C SER A 149 12.83 10.85 18.26
N GLU A 150 13.39 11.41 17.17
CA GLU A 150 14.83 11.70 17.03
C GLU A 150 15.21 13.13 17.45
N ASN A 151 14.24 13.99 17.77
CA ASN A 151 14.41 15.36 18.28
C ASN A 151 13.96 15.47 19.74
#